data_AF-A0A1I2T5E2-F1
#
_entry.id   AF-A0A1I2T5E2-F1
#
_cell.length_a   1.000
_cell.length_b   1.000
_cell.length_c   1.000
_cell.angle_alpha   90.00
_cell.angle_beta   90.00
_cell.angle_gamma   90.00
#
_symmetry.space_group_name_H-M   'P 1'
#
loop_
_entity.id
_entity.type
_entity.pdbx_description
1 polymer ?
#
loop_
_entity_poly.entity_id
_entity_poly.type
_entity_poly.pdbx_seq_one_letter_code
_entity_poly.pdbx_strand_id
1 'polypeptide(L)' 'MVSRENKIILGFGVLALLLVAVGTQFAWWNTWLLLAVVIVVGVLFPLAIVDGLDGDD' A
#
# COMPACT_ATOMS: atom_id res chain seq x y z
N MET A 1 -1.76 -13.12 -18.54
CA MET A 1 -0.59 -12.25 -18.21
C MET A 1 -1.16 -11.10 -17.39
N VAL A 2 -0.69 -10.87 -16.17
CA VAL A 2 -1.25 -9.82 -15.30
C VAL A 2 -0.70 -8.46 -15.76
N SER A 3 -1.54 -7.43 -15.92
CA SER A 3 -1.11 -6.06 -16.28
C SER A 3 -0.06 -5.56 -15.29
N ARG A 4 0.89 -4.75 -15.77
CA ARG A 4 1.93 -4.13 -14.94
C ARG A 4 1.34 -3.38 -13.76
N GLU A 5 0.27 -2.61 -13.98
CA GLU A 5 -0.41 -1.84 -12.93
C GLU A 5 -1.02 -2.76 -11.88
N ASN A 6 -1.69 -3.82 -12.33
CA ASN A 6 -2.34 -4.76 -11.43
C ASN A 6 -1.30 -5.51 -10.57
N LYS A 7 -0.09 -5.76 -11.10
CA LYS A 7 1.04 -6.30 -10.34
C LYS A 7 1.56 -5.32 -9.29
N ILE A 8 1.61 -4.02 -9.60
CA ILE A 8 2.02 -2.96 -8.66
C ILE A 8 1.00 -2.88 -7.51
N ILE A 9 -0.30 -2.78 -7.83
CA ILE A 9 -1.37 -2.69 -6.82
C ILE A 9 -1.36 -3.92 -5.91
N LEU A 10 -1.23 -5.13 -6.47
CA LEU A 10 -1.11 -6.36 -5.67
C LEU A 10 0.12 -6.36 -4.76
N GLY A 11 1.28 -5.92 -5.25
CA GLY A 11 2.51 -5.84 -4.46
C GLY A 11 2.36 -4.92 -3.24
N PHE A 12 1.81 -3.72 -3.45
CA PHE A 12 1.54 -2.77 -2.36
C PHE A 12 0.43 -3.24 -1.42
N GLY A 13 -0.59 -3.92 -1.93
CA GLY A 13 -1.63 -4.55 -1.11
C GLY A 13 -1.07 -5.60 -0.15
N VAL A 14 -0.16 -6.47 -0.63
CA VAL A 14 0.55 -7.44 0.23
C VAL A 14 1.41 -6.74 1.26
N LEU A 15 2.11 -5.68 0.88
CA LEU A 15 2.95 -4.90 1.80
C LEU A 15 2.12 -4.22 2.89
N ALA A 16 0.94 -3.71 2.55
CA ALA A 16 0.00 -3.13 3.50
C ALA A 16 -0.50 -4.17 4.53
N LEU A 17 -0.79 -5.40 4.10
CA LEU A 17 -1.15 -6.49 5.01
C LEU A 17 0.00 -6.86 5.96
N LEU A 18 1.24 -6.87 5.46
CA LEU A 18 2.42 -7.09 6.30
C LEU A 18 2.59 -5.98 7.34
N LEU A 19 2.34 -4.72 6.97
CA LEU A 19 2.37 -3.60 7.89
C LEU A 19 1.31 -3.72 8.98
N VAL A 20 0.11 -4.21 8.67
CA VAL A 20 -0.92 -4.51 9.69
C VAL A 20 -0.45 -5.64 10.60
N ALA A 21 0.05 -6.74 10.03
CA ALA A 21 0.49 -7.90 10.79
C ALA A 21 1.61 -7.55 11.78
N VAL A 22 2.56 -6.71 11.36
CA VAL A 22 3.64 -6.20 12.22
C VAL A 22 3.10 -5.14 13.18
N GLY A 23 2.27 -4.22 12.71
CA GLY A 23 1.81 -3.09 13.51
C GLY A 23 0.92 -3.47 14.68
N THR A 24 0.12 -4.52 14.50
CA THR A 24 -0.71 -5.11 15.55
C THR A 24 0.09 -5.80 16.67
N GLN A 25 1.38 -6.09 16.47
CA GLN A 25 2.25 -6.63 17.53
C GLN A 25 2.66 -5.56 18.57
N PHE A 26 2.49 -4.28 18.24
CA PHE A 26 2.89 -3.18 19.11
C PHE A 26 1.68 -2.64 19.88
N ALA A 27 1.59 -2.95 21.18
CA ALA A 27 0.47 -2.55 22.04
C ALA A 27 0.29 -1.03 22.17
N TRP A 28 1.33 -0.23 21.92
CA TRP A 28 1.27 1.23 21.96
C TRP A 28 0.86 1.87 20.63
N TRP A 29 0.73 1.08 19.55
CA TRP A 29 0.48 1.65 18.24
C TRP A 29 -0.97 2.09 18.15
N ASN A 30 -1.19 3.39 17.97
CA ASN A 30 -2.52 3.93 17.76
C ASN A 30 -3.13 3.35 16.47
N THR A 31 -4.26 2.65 16.60
CA THR A 31 -4.98 2.00 15.49
C THR A 31 -5.31 2.96 14.35
N TRP A 32 -5.60 4.22 14.64
CA TRP A 32 -5.89 5.23 13.60
C TRP A 32 -4.65 5.56 12.77
N LEU A 33 -3.48 5.63 13.40
CA LEU A 33 -2.21 5.83 12.69
C LEU A 33 -1.86 4.61 11.85
N LEU A 34 -2.09 3.40 12.37
CA LEU A 34 -1.88 2.17 11.61
C LEU A 34 -2.77 2.12 10.36
N LEU A 35 -4.06 2.43 10.50
CA LEU A 35 -5.00 2.51 9.38
C LEU A 35 -4.58 3.56 8.35
N ALA A 36 -4.15 4.75 8.80
CA ALA A 36 -3.67 5.80 7.90
C ALA A 36 -2.46 5.32 7.08
N VAL A 37 -1.49 4.66 7.72
CA VAL A 37 -0.33 4.09 7.03
C VAL A 37 -0.75 3.05 5.99
N VAL A 38 -1.69 2.17 6.34
CA VAL A 38 -2.19 1.11 5.44
C VAL A 38 -2.89 1.70 4.22
N ILE A 39 -3.72 2.74 4.41
CA ILE A 39 -4.39 3.42 3.30
C ILE A 39 -3.37 4.11 2.39
N VAL A 40 -2.40 4.81 2.97
CA VAL A 40 -1.36 5.50 2.20
C VAL A 40 -0.55 4.50 1.39
N VAL A 41 -0.04 3.45 2.04
CA VAL A 41 0.86 2.48 1.41
C VAL A 41 0.13 1.53 0.46
N GLY A 42 -1.05 1.05 0.84
CA GLY A 42 -1.81 0.06 0.07
C GLY A 42 -2.65 0.65 -1.05
N VAL A 43 -2.98 1.94 -1.00
CA VAL A 43 -3.90 2.57 -1.96
C VAL A 43 -3.30 3.81 -2.60
N LEU A 44 -2.98 4.85 -1.82
CA LEU A 44 -2.59 6.15 -2.39
C LEU A 44 -1.24 6.10 -3.11
N PHE A 45 -0.26 5.40 -2.54
CA PHE A 45 1.08 5.28 -3.09
C PHE A 45 1.11 4.48 -4.41
N PRO A 46 0.50 3.27 -4.53
CA PRO A 46 0.45 2.56 -5.80
C PRO A 46 -0.35 3.33 -6.86
N LEU A 47 -1.42 4.04 -6.48
CA LEU A 47 -2.15 4.90 -7.40
C LEU A 47 -1.26 6.02 -7.96
N ALA A 48 -0.52 6.72 -7.09
CA ALA A 48 0.40 7.77 -7.52
C ALA A 48 1.54 7.25 -8.40
N ILE A 49 2.03 6.03 -8.14
CA ILE A 49 3.04 5.38 -9.00
C ILE A 49 2.45 5.06 -10.36
N VAL A 50 1.25 4.47 -10.41
CA VAL A 50 0.62 4.13 -11.70
C VAL A 50 0.35 5.39 -12.51
N ASP A 51 -0.24 6.42 -11.90
CA ASP A 51 -0.51 7.71 -12.54
C ASP A 51 0.78 8.39 -13.03
N GLY A 52 1.85 8.34 -12.23
CA GLY A 52 3.15 8.87 -12.63
C GLY A 52 3.85 8.08 -13.74
N LEU A 53 3.59 6.78 -13.86
CA LEU A 53 4.11 5.94 -14.96
C LEU A 53 3.32 6.12 -16.25
N ASP A 54 2.00 6.34 -16.16
CA ASP A 54 1.15 6.59 -17.33
C ASP A 54 1.39 7.99 -17.93
N GLY A 55 1.85 8.96 -17.14
CA GLY A 55 2.17 10.31 -17.62
C GLY A 55 3.55 10.44 -18.29
N ASP A 56 4.39 9.40 -18.25
CA ASP A 56 5.76 9.38 -18.79
C ASP A 56 5.85 8.69 -20.18
N ASP A 57 4.73 8.17 -20.70
CA ASP A 57 4.55 7.61 -22.06
C ASP A 57 3.91 8.64 -23.03
#